data_AF-A0A1T5M0A2-F1
#
_entry.id   AF-A0A1T5M0A2-F1
#
_cell.length_a   1.000
_cell.length_b   1.000
_cell.length_c   1.000
_cell.angle_alpha   90.00
_cell.angle_beta   90.00
_cell.angle_gamma   90.00
#
_symmetry.space_group_name_H-M   'P 1'
#
loop_
_entity.id
_entity.type
_entity.pdbx_description
1 polymer ?
#
loop_
_entity_poly.entity_id
_entity_poly.type
_entity_poly.pdbx_seq_one_letter_code
_entity_poly.pdbx_strand_id
1 'polypeptide(L)'
;MSFRRGLAALLAIGLLPAVALAQTGKTQADPIDLMTDALVTMFPVGDVMQDAADKDPTWPLQDKASAVPANQLICLRNELSREGFRRNKRLEVVEYAQQHAANFADETRKAQAVAPVMARMVGAGIVAANTGTELDPTSALKNTTVDELLVFNDVFRDPKYRDLRELTGFGDILSFENGRQEEAGKATGEKIVVTLMLKAMKTCEVEPSALI
;
A
#
# COMPACT_ATOMS: atom_id res chain seq x y z
N MET A 1 43.41 73.05 -29.78
CA MET A 1 42.98 74.20 -28.96
C MET A 1 41.46 74.23 -28.94
N SER A 2 40.86 74.29 -27.74
CA SER A 2 39.47 74.67 -27.45
C SER A 2 38.34 73.79 -28.00
N PHE A 3 37.20 73.59 -27.33
CA PHE A 3 36.76 73.58 -25.92
C PHE A 3 35.25 73.26 -25.98
N ARG A 4 34.74 72.53 -24.97
CA ARG A 4 33.34 72.54 -24.48
C ARG A 4 32.27 71.93 -25.39
N ARG A 5 31.14 71.41 -24.93
CA ARG A 5 30.51 70.94 -23.66
C ARG A 5 29.10 70.58 -24.14
N GLY A 6 28.47 69.51 -23.68
CA GLY A 6 27.03 69.39 -23.98
C GLY A 6 26.32 68.12 -23.57
N LEU A 7 25.69 68.20 -22.40
CA LEU A 7 24.52 67.47 -21.93
C LEU A 7 24.63 65.97 -21.60
N ALA A 8 24.60 65.76 -20.28
CA ALA A 8 24.12 64.58 -19.61
C ALA A 8 22.63 64.31 -19.92
N ALA A 9 22.29 63.04 -20.10
CA ALA A 9 20.95 62.52 -19.94
C ALA A 9 21.02 61.33 -18.98
N LEU A 10 20.50 61.53 -17.77
CA LEU A 10 20.28 60.52 -16.75
C LEU A 10 19.22 59.52 -17.24
N LEU A 11 19.61 58.26 -17.44
CA LEU A 11 18.67 57.14 -17.61
C LEU A 11 18.65 56.35 -16.29
N ALA A 12 17.67 56.69 -15.45
CA ALA A 12 17.29 55.91 -14.28
C ALA A 12 16.48 54.69 -14.77
N ILE A 13 17.14 53.53 -14.89
CA ILE A 13 16.45 52.26 -15.13
C ILE A 13 16.05 51.70 -13.77
N GLY A 14 14.73 51.77 -13.50
CA GLY A 14 14.12 51.23 -12.29
C GLY A 14 14.28 49.71 -12.21
N LEU A 15 14.88 49.25 -11.11
CA LEU A 15 14.81 47.87 -10.66
C LEU A 15 13.36 47.57 -10.21
N LEU A 16 12.60 46.87 -11.06
CA LEU A 16 11.39 46.18 -10.61
C LEU A 16 11.81 44.84 -9.99
N PRO A 17 11.54 44.58 -8.70
CA PRO A 17 11.72 43.26 -8.13
C PRO A 17 10.66 42.35 -8.74
N ALA A 18 11.08 41.38 -9.55
CA ALA A 18 10.24 40.26 -9.95
C ALA A 18 9.91 39.45 -8.69
N VAL A 19 8.78 39.76 -8.07
CA VAL A 19 8.15 38.90 -7.06
C VAL A 19 7.69 37.66 -7.81
N ALA A 20 8.56 36.66 -7.88
CA ALA A 20 8.19 35.31 -8.25
C ALA A 20 7.19 34.82 -7.19
N LEU A 21 5.90 34.89 -7.53
CA LEU A 21 4.84 34.18 -6.85
C LEU A 21 5.18 32.69 -6.94
N ALA A 22 5.88 32.18 -5.93
CA ALA A 22 5.98 30.76 -5.66
C ALA A 22 4.55 30.28 -5.43
N GLN A 23 3.91 29.78 -6.49
CA GLN A 23 2.70 29.00 -6.34
C GLN A 23 3.11 27.80 -5.49
N THR A 24 2.70 27.82 -4.22
CA THR A 24 2.63 26.66 -3.36
C THR A 24 1.54 25.74 -3.91
N GLY A 25 1.77 25.22 -5.12
CA GLY A 25 1.01 24.11 -5.65
C GLY A 25 1.20 22.98 -4.66
N LYS A 26 0.11 22.52 -4.05
CA LYS A 26 0.10 21.24 -3.35
C LYS A 26 0.71 20.24 -4.33
N THR A 27 1.91 19.74 -4.03
CA THR A 27 2.53 18.67 -4.80
C THR A 27 1.49 17.58 -4.90
N GLN A 28 0.96 17.37 -6.11
CA GLN A 28 0.00 16.31 -6.36
C GLN A 28 0.69 15.01 -5.93
N ALA A 29 0.05 14.26 -5.03
CA ALA A 29 0.60 13.01 -4.54
C ALA A 29 0.90 12.09 -5.73
N ASP A 30 2.07 11.44 -5.70
CA ASP A 30 2.52 10.50 -6.73
C ASP A 30 1.44 9.42 -6.92
N PRO A 31 0.89 9.21 -8.14
CA PRO A 31 -0.08 8.17 -8.42
C PRO A 31 0.36 6.76 -7.97
N ILE A 32 1.66 6.48 -7.97
CA ILE A 32 2.23 5.23 -7.44
C ILE A 32 1.99 5.14 -5.94
N ASP A 33 2.26 6.21 -5.19
CA ASP A 33 2.04 6.23 -3.75
C ASP A 33 0.55 6.16 -3.42
N LEU A 34 -0.31 6.84 -4.17
CA LEU A 34 -1.76 6.78 -3.98
C LEU A 34 -2.33 5.38 -4.18
N MET A 35 -1.89 4.67 -5.23
CA MET A 35 -2.28 3.27 -5.45
C MET A 35 -1.71 2.38 -4.36
N THR A 36 -0.44 2.54 -4.00
CA THR A 36 0.20 1.77 -2.93
C THR A 36 -0.56 1.90 -1.62
N ASP A 37 -0.88 3.14 -1.22
CA ASP A 37 -1.59 3.44 0.01
C ASP A 37 -3.01 2.85 0.02
N ALA A 38 -3.71 2.88 -1.13
CA ALA A 38 -5.00 2.22 -1.28
C ALA A 38 -4.90 0.70 -1.07
N LEU A 39 -3.90 0.05 -1.67
CA LEU A 39 -3.73 -1.41 -1.59
C LEU A 39 -3.32 -1.87 -0.20
N VAL A 40 -2.42 -1.15 0.48
CA VAL A 40 -2.06 -1.50 1.86
C VAL A 40 -3.19 -1.21 2.85
N THR A 41 -4.08 -0.25 2.53
CA THR A 41 -5.30 -0.01 3.29
C THR A 41 -6.31 -1.16 3.11
N MET A 42 -6.49 -1.65 1.88
CA MET A 42 -7.37 -2.80 1.60
C MET A 42 -6.97 -4.04 2.39
N PHE A 43 -5.66 -4.30 2.47
CA PHE A 43 -5.13 -5.48 3.12
C PHE A 43 -4.02 -5.10 4.11
N PRO A 44 -4.39 -4.73 5.36
CA PRO A 44 -3.47 -4.15 6.35
C PRO A 44 -2.58 -5.22 7.02
N VAL A 45 -1.97 -6.11 6.24
CA VAL A 45 -1.08 -7.16 6.76
C VAL A 45 0.14 -6.55 7.45
N GLY A 46 0.64 -5.42 6.94
CA GLY A 46 1.73 -4.68 7.59
C GLY A 46 1.41 -4.26 9.02
N ASP A 47 0.15 -3.91 9.32
CA ASP A 47 -0.29 -3.59 10.68
C ASP A 47 -0.30 -4.84 11.58
N VAL A 48 -0.83 -5.95 11.07
CA VAL A 48 -0.85 -7.23 11.80
C VAL A 48 0.57 -7.71 12.12
N MET A 49 1.48 -7.57 11.16
CA MET A 49 2.89 -7.90 11.31
C MET A 49 3.60 -6.99 12.32
N GLN A 50 3.35 -5.68 12.25
CA GLN A 50 3.88 -4.72 13.23
C GLN A 50 3.39 -5.04 14.65
N ASP A 51 2.09 -5.29 14.82
CA ASP A 51 1.51 -5.64 16.11
C ASP A 51 2.12 -6.93 16.68
N ALA A 52 2.45 -7.91 15.84
CA ALA A 52 3.12 -9.13 16.27
C ALA A 52 4.57 -8.85 16.70
N ALA A 53 5.30 -8.06 15.91
CA ALA A 53 6.66 -7.64 16.23
C ALA A 53 6.74 -6.82 17.52
N ASP A 54 5.76 -5.95 17.79
CA ASP A 54 5.71 -5.11 18.99
C ASP A 54 5.42 -5.92 20.26
N LYS A 55 4.67 -7.02 20.14
CA LYS A 55 4.35 -7.93 21.26
C LYS A 55 5.48 -8.91 21.58
N ASP A 56 6.26 -9.31 20.58
CA ASP A 56 7.29 -10.33 20.73
C ASP A 56 8.61 -9.91 20.05
N PRO A 57 9.70 -9.65 20.81
CA PRO A 57 10.99 -9.30 20.24
C PRO A 57 11.65 -10.44 19.45
N THR A 58 11.23 -11.68 19.66
CA THR A 58 11.75 -12.87 18.96
C THR A 58 11.00 -13.17 17.66
N TRP A 59 9.87 -12.50 17.41
CA TRP A 59 9.18 -12.54 16.13
C TRP A 59 10.10 -12.05 14.99
N PRO A 60 10.07 -12.67 13.79
CA PRO A 60 9.11 -13.68 13.33
C PRO A 60 9.54 -15.15 13.51
N LEU A 61 10.64 -15.41 14.24
CA LEU A 61 11.20 -16.75 14.39
C LEU A 61 10.88 -17.40 15.75
N GLN A 62 10.42 -16.60 16.71
CA GLN A 62 10.05 -17.01 18.07
C GLN A 62 11.15 -17.85 18.73
N ASP A 63 10.87 -19.10 19.09
CA ASP A 63 11.80 -20.04 19.72
C ASP A 63 13.07 -20.31 18.88
N LYS A 64 13.05 -19.95 17.58
CA LYS A 64 14.17 -20.07 16.65
C LYS A 64 14.94 -18.77 16.43
N ALA A 65 14.65 -17.70 17.16
CA ALA A 65 15.34 -16.41 17.00
C ALA A 65 16.87 -16.52 17.22
N SER A 66 17.33 -17.47 18.02
CA SER A 66 18.76 -17.74 18.24
C SER A 66 19.44 -18.49 17.08
N ALA A 67 18.66 -19.02 16.12
CA ALA A 67 19.18 -19.69 14.93
C ALA A 67 19.73 -18.73 13.88
N VAL A 68 19.49 -17.41 14.03
CA VAL A 68 19.97 -16.37 13.12
C VAL A 68 20.77 -15.30 13.86
N PRO A 69 21.76 -14.68 13.22
CA PRO A 69 22.40 -13.46 13.71
C PRO A 69 21.39 -12.33 14.00
N ALA A 70 21.68 -11.52 15.03
CA ALA A 70 20.79 -10.44 15.46
C ALA A 70 20.48 -9.41 14.36
N ASN A 71 21.43 -9.12 13.47
CA ASN A 71 21.22 -8.24 12.32
C ASN A 71 20.23 -8.80 11.30
N GLN A 72 20.22 -10.13 11.11
CA GLN A 72 19.24 -10.79 10.24
C GLN A 72 17.84 -10.77 10.85
N LEU A 73 17.73 -11.00 12.17
CA LEU A 73 16.45 -10.87 12.87
C LEU A 73 15.89 -9.45 12.78
N ILE A 74 16.74 -8.42 12.98
CA ILE A 74 16.35 -7.02 12.81
C ILE A 74 15.89 -6.75 11.37
N CYS A 75 16.62 -7.26 10.37
CA CYS A 75 16.23 -7.13 8.97
C CYS A 75 14.85 -7.77 8.72
N LEU A 76 14.63 -9.01 9.18
CA LEU A 76 13.35 -9.70 9.01
C LEU A 76 12.19 -8.89 9.62
N ARG A 77 12.39 -8.35 10.82
CA ARG A 77 11.41 -7.49 11.49
C ARG A 77 11.11 -6.22 10.69
N ASN A 78 12.13 -5.61 10.09
CA ASN A 78 11.96 -4.41 9.26
C ASN A 78 11.27 -4.72 7.93
N GLU A 79 11.55 -5.85 7.29
CA GLU A 79 10.88 -6.28 6.07
C GLU A 79 9.43 -6.70 6.33
N LEU A 80 9.16 -7.30 7.48
CA LEU A 80 7.83 -7.70 7.93
C LEU A 80 7.27 -6.67 8.93
N SER A 81 7.24 -5.41 8.51
CA SER A 81 6.65 -4.31 9.26
C SER A 81 5.62 -3.59 8.39
N ARG A 82 4.91 -2.59 8.95
CA ARG A 82 4.07 -1.68 8.15
C ARG A 82 4.87 -1.06 7.00
N GLU A 83 6.06 -0.54 7.31
CA GLU A 83 6.90 0.13 6.32
C GLU A 83 7.49 -0.85 5.30
N GLY A 84 7.92 -2.03 5.75
CA GLY A 84 8.42 -3.10 4.88
C GLY A 84 7.36 -3.59 3.89
N PHE A 85 6.15 -3.83 4.38
CA PHE A 85 5.01 -4.20 3.54
C PHE A 85 4.70 -3.12 2.50
N ARG A 86 4.64 -1.84 2.92
CA ARG A 86 4.39 -0.73 2.00
C ARG A 86 5.49 -0.59 0.94
N ARG A 87 6.77 -0.68 1.31
CA ARG A 87 7.89 -0.64 0.34
C ARG A 87 7.76 -1.75 -0.70
N ASN A 88 7.52 -2.98 -0.26
CA ASN A 88 7.39 -4.13 -1.15
C ASN A 88 6.17 -3.99 -2.07
N LYS A 89 5.02 -3.54 -1.54
CA LYS A 89 3.84 -3.26 -2.36
C LYS A 89 4.09 -2.17 -3.40
N ARG A 90 4.84 -1.13 -3.04
CA ARG A 90 5.19 -0.04 -3.98
C ARG A 90 5.96 -0.55 -5.20
N LEU A 91 6.84 -1.53 -5.04
CA LEU A 91 7.56 -2.16 -6.17
C LEU A 91 6.58 -2.84 -7.13
N GLU A 92 5.63 -3.60 -6.61
CA GLU A 92 4.58 -4.25 -7.42
C GLU A 92 3.71 -3.22 -8.14
N VAL A 93 3.40 -2.09 -7.49
CA VAL A 93 2.64 -0.98 -8.11
C VAL A 93 3.44 -0.30 -9.23
N VAL A 94 4.75 -0.14 -9.08
CA VAL A 94 5.60 0.42 -10.15
C VAL A 94 5.60 -0.49 -11.38
N GLU A 95 5.75 -1.80 -11.18
CA GLU A 95 5.67 -2.79 -12.26
C GLU A 95 4.30 -2.78 -12.94
N TYR A 96 3.23 -2.73 -12.14
CA TYR A 96 1.86 -2.64 -12.63
C TYR A 96 1.61 -1.37 -13.45
N ALA A 97 2.07 -0.21 -12.97
CA ALA A 97 1.89 1.07 -13.67
C ALA A 97 2.55 1.08 -15.06
N GLN A 98 3.66 0.36 -15.22
CA GLN A 98 4.33 0.22 -16.52
C GLN A 98 3.50 -0.62 -17.50
N GLN A 99 2.83 -1.67 -17.01
CA GLN A 99 2.02 -2.59 -17.82
C GLN A 99 0.62 -2.01 -18.13
N HIS A 100 0.09 -1.17 -17.23
CA HIS A 100 -1.27 -0.63 -17.29
C HIS A 100 -1.31 0.89 -17.47
N ALA A 101 -0.28 1.49 -18.09
CA ALA A 101 -0.10 2.95 -18.15
C ALA A 101 -1.35 3.74 -18.64
N ALA A 102 -2.11 3.18 -19.57
CA ALA A 102 -3.32 3.81 -20.10
C ALA A 102 -4.47 3.89 -19.07
N ASN A 103 -4.58 2.90 -18.18
CA ASN A 103 -5.68 2.77 -17.23
C ASN A 103 -5.28 3.10 -15.79
N PHE A 104 -3.98 3.19 -15.50
CA PHE A 104 -3.44 3.28 -14.15
C PHE A 104 -4.09 4.39 -13.33
N ALA A 105 -4.27 5.59 -13.89
CA ALA A 105 -4.90 6.69 -13.18
C ALA A 105 -6.38 6.44 -12.81
N ASP A 106 -7.12 5.71 -13.64
CA ASP A 106 -8.51 5.35 -13.34
C ASP A 106 -8.60 4.23 -12.31
N GLU A 107 -7.78 3.20 -12.49
CA GLU A 107 -7.68 2.08 -11.57
C GLU A 107 -7.20 2.52 -10.18
N THR A 108 -6.28 3.50 -10.08
CA THR A 108 -5.88 4.11 -8.80
C THR A 108 -7.08 4.75 -8.09
N ARG A 109 -7.91 5.52 -8.80
CA ARG A 109 -9.11 6.13 -8.20
C ARG A 109 -10.09 5.07 -7.70
N LYS A 110 -10.27 3.99 -8.46
CA LYS A 110 -11.13 2.86 -8.07
C LYS A 110 -10.56 2.14 -6.86
N ALA A 111 -9.25 1.89 -6.83
CA ALA A 111 -8.60 1.32 -5.67
C ALA A 111 -8.82 2.19 -4.42
N GLN A 112 -8.64 3.51 -4.52
CA GLN A 112 -8.91 4.43 -3.40
C GLN A 112 -10.36 4.38 -2.93
N ALA A 113 -11.32 4.25 -3.84
CA ALA A 113 -12.74 4.18 -3.52
C ALA A 113 -13.13 2.86 -2.83
N VAL A 114 -12.56 1.72 -3.24
CA VAL A 114 -12.88 0.42 -2.63
C VAL A 114 -12.07 0.12 -1.37
N ALA A 115 -10.95 0.81 -1.15
CA ALA A 115 -10.04 0.55 -0.04
C ALA A 115 -10.70 0.59 1.34
N PRO A 116 -11.54 1.60 1.69
CA PRO A 116 -12.19 1.63 3.00
C PRO A 116 -13.17 0.47 3.22
N VAL A 117 -13.88 0.04 2.18
CA VAL A 117 -14.83 -1.09 2.26
C VAL A 117 -14.07 -2.37 2.56
N MET A 118 -12.99 -2.62 1.82
CA MET A 118 -12.13 -3.79 2.01
C MET A 118 -11.47 -3.77 3.40
N ALA A 119 -10.93 -2.64 3.83
CA ALA A 119 -10.33 -2.49 5.15
C ALA A 119 -11.30 -2.87 6.27
N ARG A 120 -12.56 -2.45 6.17
CA ARG A 120 -13.62 -2.82 7.13
C ARG A 120 -13.92 -4.32 7.10
N MET A 121 -14.06 -4.92 5.91
CA MET A 121 -14.32 -6.37 5.77
C MET A 121 -13.16 -7.22 6.32
N VAL A 122 -11.92 -6.88 5.96
CA VAL A 122 -10.72 -7.57 6.43
C VAL A 122 -10.54 -7.37 7.93
N GLY A 123 -10.72 -6.15 8.44
CA GLY A 123 -10.65 -5.84 9.86
C GLY A 123 -11.68 -6.64 10.67
N ALA A 124 -12.91 -6.75 10.19
CA ALA A 124 -13.93 -7.60 10.82
C ALA A 124 -13.53 -9.08 10.82
N GLY A 125 -12.94 -9.58 9.72
CA GLY A 125 -12.39 -10.94 9.65
C GLY A 125 -11.26 -11.19 10.64
N ILE A 126 -10.35 -10.23 10.82
CA ILE A 126 -9.26 -10.31 11.81
C ILE A 126 -9.82 -10.34 13.22
N VAL A 127 -10.80 -9.49 13.54
CA VAL A 127 -11.45 -9.48 14.86
C VAL A 127 -12.11 -10.82 15.12
N ALA A 128 -12.93 -11.31 14.19
CA ALA A 128 -13.60 -12.60 14.27
C ALA A 128 -12.63 -13.76 14.53
N ALA A 129 -11.51 -13.80 13.80
CA ALA A 129 -10.46 -14.81 13.98
C ALA A 129 -9.80 -14.74 15.37
N ASN A 130 -9.54 -13.52 15.88
CA ASN A 130 -8.91 -13.32 17.19
C ASN A 130 -9.85 -13.64 18.37
N THR A 131 -11.16 -13.43 18.20
CA THR A 131 -12.16 -13.67 19.25
C THR A 131 -12.84 -15.03 19.16
N GLY A 132 -12.62 -15.78 18.08
CA GLY A 132 -13.31 -17.04 17.80
C GLY A 132 -14.82 -16.85 17.56
N THR A 133 -15.24 -15.66 17.14
CA THR A 133 -16.64 -15.35 16.83
C THR A 133 -16.87 -15.45 15.32
N GLU A 134 -18.11 -15.70 14.92
CA GLU A 134 -18.48 -15.67 13.50
C GLU A 134 -18.36 -14.23 12.94
N LEU A 135 -17.94 -14.12 11.68
CA LEU A 135 -17.94 -12.84 10.97
C LEU A 135 -19.39 -12.37 10.77
N ASP A 136 -19.69 -11.13 11.12
CA ASP A 136 -20.95 -10.47 10.76
C ASP A 136 -20.70 -9.48 9.61
N PRO A 137 -21.01 -9.86 8.35
CA PRO A 137 -20.84 -8.98 7.19
C PRO A 137 -21.70 -7.72 7.27
N THR A 138 -22.84 -7.77 7.97
CA THR A 138 -23.76 -6.63 8.10
C THR A 138 -23.12 -5.54 8.95
N SER A 139 -22.51 -5.93 10.07
CA SER A 139 -21.76 -4.99 10.91
C SER A 139 -20.54 -4.42 10.18
N ALA A 140 -19.82 -5.24 9.41
CA ALA A 140 -18.67 -4.79 8.62
C ALA A 140 -19.04 -3.74 7.55
N LEU A 141 -20.25 -3.83 6.99
CA LEU A 141 -20.72 -2.95 5.92
C LEU A 141 -21.65 -1.82 6.38
N LYS A 142 -21.99 -1.74 7.68
CA LYS A 142 -23.00 -0.81 8.23
C LYS A 142 -22.81 0.66 7.85
N ASN A 143 -21.57 1.10 7.65
CA ASN A 143 -21.22 2.48 7.29
C ASN A 143 -20.80 2.63 5.82
N THR A 144 -21.11 1.65 4.98
CA THR A 144 -20.78 1.68 3.55
C THR A 144 -21.95 2.28 2.77
N THR A 145 -21.66 3.27 1.94
CA THR A 145 -22.61 3.91 1.05
C THR A 145 -22.94 3.00 -0.15
N VAL A 146 -24.08 3.26 -0.80
CA VAL A 146 -24.45 2.54 -2.03
C VAL A 146 -23.41 2.74 -3.13
N ASP A 147 -22.87 3.96 -3.26
CA ASP A 147 -21.85 4.26 -4.27
C ASP A 147 -20.55 3.47 -4.03
N GLU A 148 -20.10 3.36 -2.78
CA GLU A 148 -18.95 2.52 -2.42
C GLU A 148 -19.20 1.04 -2.76
N LEU A 149 -20.41 0.52 -2.51
CA LEU A 149 -20.78 -0.85 -2.87
C LEU A 149 -20.86 -1.07 -4.38
N LEU A 150 -21.31 -0.07 -5.15
CA LEU A 150 -21.35 -0.13 -6.61
C LEU A 150 -19.94 -0.17 -7.20
N VAL A 151 -19.02 0.67 -6.69
CA VAL A 151 -17.61 0.64 -7.12
C VAL A 151 -16.94 -0.66 -6.71
N PHE A 152 -17.19 -1.14 -5.49
CA PHE A 152 -16.74 -2.46 -5.05
C PHE A 152 -17.24 -3.54 -6.01
N ASN A 153 -18.52 -3.55 -6.35
CA ASN A 153 -19.10 -4.53 -7.28
C ASN A 153 -18.50 -4.42 -8.69
N ASP A 154 -18.26 -3.21 -9.21
CA ASP A 154 -17.57 -2.99 -10.50
C ASP A 154 -16.16 -3.60 -10.46
N VAL A 155 -15.35 -3.26 -9.46
CA VAL A 155 -13.97 -3.77 -9.31
C VAL A 155 -13.92 -5.29 -9.14
N PHE A 156 -14.82 -5.86 -8.33
CA PHE A 156 -14.77 -7.27 -7.95
C PHE A 156 -15.51 -8.23 -8.89
N ARG A 157 -16.37 -7.73 -9.78
CA ARG A 157 -17.09 -8.58 -10.74
C ARG A 157 -16.73 -8.34 -12.20
N ASP A 158 -16.31 -7.14 -12.57
CA ASP A 158 -15.97 -6.88 -13.97
C ASP A 158 -14.62 -7.55 -14.32
N PRO A 159 -14.56 -8.42 -15.34
CA PRO A 159 -13.33 -9.04 -15.78
C PRO A 159 -12.21 -8.04 -16.11
N LYS A 160 -12.54 -6.80 -16.48
CA LYS A 160 -11.56 -5.78 -16.85
C LYS A 160 -10.62 -5.38 -15.70
N TYR A 161 -11.00 -5.59 -14.44
CA TYR A 161 -10.14 -5.29 -13.28
C TYR A 161 -9.47 -6.52 -12.68
N ARG A 162 -9.40 -7.64 -13.42
CA ARG A 162 -8.74 -8.85 -12.94
C ARG A 162 -7.33 -8.55 -12.44
N ASP A 163 -6.52 -7.87 -13.23
CA ASP A 163 -5.12 -7.61 -12.89
C ASP A 163 -4.99 -6.67 -11.68
N LEU A 164 -5.90 -5.69 -11.55
CA LEU A 164 -6.01 -4.86 -10.34
C LEU A 164 -6.34 -5.72 -9.11
N ARG A 165 -7.25 -6.68 -9.22
CA ARG A 165 -7.55 -7.62 -8.12
C ARG A 165 -6.36 -8.51 -7.79
N GLU A 166 -5.64 -8.99 -8.78
CA GLU A 166 -4.40 -9.75 -8.55
C GLU A 166 -3.38 -8.91 -7.77
N LEU A 167 -3.20 -7.63 -8.15
CA LEU A 167 -2.31 -6.69 -7.47
C LEU A 167 -2.68 -6.46 -5.99
N THR A 168 -3.98 -6.52 -5.66
CA THR A 168 -4.45 -6.41 -4.27
C THR A 168 -4.07 -7.63 -3.40
N GLY A 169 -3.75 -8.76 -4.03
CA GLY A 169 -3.54 -10.04 -3.35
C GLY A 169 -4.81 -10.89 -3.20
N PHE A 170 -6.00 -10.32 -3.46
CA PHE A 170 -7.27 -11.05 -3.40
C PHE A 170 -7.59 -11.83 -4.68
N GLY A 171 -7.03 -11.45 -5.84
CA GLY A 171 -7.30 -12.13 -7.11
C GLY A 171 -8.79 -12.43 -7.31
N ASP A 172 -9.12 -13.71 -7.50
CA ASP A 172 -10.49 -14.19 -7.67
C ASP A 172 -11.12 -14.78 -6.39
N ILE A 173 -10.52 -14.58 -5.21
CA ILE A 173 -11.03 -15.15 -3.93
C ILE A 173 -12.39 -14.56 -3.53
N LEU A 174 -12.69 -13.35 -3.99
CA LEU A 174 -14.01 -12.72 -3.80
C LEU A 174 -15.03 -13.06 -4.89
N SER A 175 -14.73 -14.03 -5.77
CA SER A 175 -15.72 -14.61 -6.66
C SER A 175 -16.69 -15.47 -5.83
N PHE A 176 -17.85 -14.90 -5.50
CA PHE A 176 -18.86 -15.42 -4.56
C PHE A 176 -19.54 -16.75 -4.93
N GLU A 177 -18.96 -17.58 -5.80
CA GLU A 177 -19.69 -18.64 -6.49
C GLU A 177 -19.92 -19.92 -5.66
N ASN A 178 -19.13 -20.19 -4.61
CA ASN A 178 -19.02 -21.57 -4.09
C ASN A 178 -19.26 -21.78 -2.57
N GLY A 179 -19.67 -20.77 -1.79
CA GLY A 179 -20.01 -20.97 -0.37
C GLY A 179 -18.85 -21.39 0.57
N ARG A 180 -17.59 -21.36 0.09
CA ARG A 180 -16.36 -21.73 0.83
C ARG A 180 -15.47 -20.52 1.16
N GLN A 181 -16.08 -19.36 1.39
CA GLN A 181 -15.38 -18.09 1.51
C GLN A 181 -14.43 -18.04 2.72
N GLU A 182 -14.80 -18.68 3.83
CA GLU A 182 -13.96 -18.74 5.03
C GLU A 182 -12.67 -19.53 4.78
N GLU A 183 -12.78 -20.74 4.24
CA GLU A 183 -11.62 -21.58 3.90
C GLU A 183 -10.74 -20.94 2.83
N ALA A 184 -11.36 -20.32 1.81
CA ALA A 184 -10.64 -19.60 0.77
C ALA A 184 -9.89 -18.38 1.34
N GLY A 185 -10.54 -17.62 2.24
CA GLY A 185 -9.93 -16.50 2.94
C GLY A 185 -8.74 -16.92 3.80
N LYS A 186 -8.87 -18.02 4.56
CA LYS A 186 -7.78 -18.59 5.36
C LYS A 186 -6.60 -19.03 4.50
N ALA A 187 -6.84 -19.83 3.47
CA ALA A 187 -5.78 -20.29 2.56
C ALA A 187 -5.06 -19.13 1.86
N THR A 188 -5.81 -18.07 1.54
CA THR A 188 -5.26 -16.83 0.97
C THR A 188 -4.36 -16.11 1.98
N GLY A 189 -4.83 -15.92 3.21
CA GLY A 189 -4.05 -15.30 4.28
C GLY A 189 -2.75 -16.05 4.54
N GLU A 190 -2.82 -17.37 4.66
CA GLU A 190 -1.64 -18.24 4.81
C GLU A 190 -0.66 -18.08 3.65
N LYS A 191 -1.14 -18.16 2.41
CA LYS A 191 -0.30 -17.97 1.21
C LYS A 191 0.39 -16.61 1.21
N ILE A 192 -0.32 -15.54 1.57
CA ILE A 192 0.25 -14.19 1.59
C ILE A 192 1.33 -14.07 2.67
N VAL A 193 1.06 -14.52 3.89
CA VAL A 193 2.03 -14.48 4.99
C VAL A 193 3.27 -15.31 4.65
N VAL A 194 3.11 -16.52 4.11
CA VAL A 194 4.25 -17.36 3.68
C VAL A 194 5.06 -16.67 2.57
N THR A 195 4.38 -16.08 1.57
CA THR A 195 5.07 -15.37 0.48
C THR A 195 5.85 -14.17 1.01
N LEU A 196 5.27 -13.40 1.94
CA LEU A 196 5.94 -12.27 2.57
C LEU A 196 7.14 -12.71 3.41
N MET A 197 7.00 -13.79 4.20
CA MET A 197 8.10 -14.38 4.96
C MET A 197 9.25 -14.79 4.04
N LEU A 198 8.98 -15.53 2.97
CA LEU A 198 10.01 -15.99 2.04
C LEU A 198 10.69 -14.82 1.30
N LYS A 199 9.93 -13.78 0.92
CA LYS A 199 10.50 -12.55 0.34
C LYS A 199 11.42 -11.84 1.35
N ALA A 200 10.99 -11.71 2.61
CA ALA A 200 11.80 -11.10 3.66
C ALA A 200 13.07 -11.90 3.95
N MET A 201 12.97 -13.23 4.05
CA MET A 201 14.13 -14.11 4.23
C MET A 201 15.12 -13.99 3.09
N LYS A 202 14.65 -13.94 1.85
CA LYS A 202 15.50 -13.68 0.67
C LYS A 202 16.21 -12.34 0.76
N THR A 203 15.52 -11.27 1.13
CA THR A 203 16.11 -9.92 1.28
C THR A 203 17.12 -9.86 2.42
N CYS A 204 16.88 -10.60 3.50
CA CYS A 204 17.69 -10.59 4.72
C CYS A 204 18.73 -11.72 4.79
N GLU A 205 18.89 -12.49 3.71
CA GLU A 205 19.84 -13.59 3.60
C GLU A 205 19.66 -14.67 4.70
N VAL A 206 18.41 -14.92 5.09
CA VAL A 206 18.06 -15.95 6.07
C VAL A 206 17.70 -17.25 5.35
N GLU A 207 18.38 -18.33 5.69
CA GLU A 207 18.11 -19.64 5.11
C GLU A 207 16.74 -20.20 5.57
N PRO A 208 15.94 -20.82 4.68
CA PRO A 208 14.66 -21.44 5.03
C PRO A 208 14.73 -22.44 6.20
N SER A 209 15.90 -23.07 6.42
CA SER A 209 16.12 -23.97 7.55
C SER A 209 15.95 -23.32 8.92
N ALA A 210 16.00 -21.98 9.01
CA ALA A 210 15.73 -21.25 10.24
C ALA A 210 14.27 -21.35 10.71
N LEU A 211 13.34 -21.78 9.84
CA LEU A 211 11.92 -21.99 10.16
C LEU A 211 11.61 -23.42 10.65
N ILE A 212 12.58 -24.35 10.62
CA ILE A 212 12.40 -25.78 10.91
C ILE A 212 13.03 -26.14 12.26
#